data_AF-A0A369KAF9-F1
#
_entry.id   AF-A0A369KAF9-F1
#
_cell.length_a   1.000
_cell.length_b   1.000
_cell.length_c   1.000
_cell.angle_alpha   90.00
_cell.angle_beta   90.00
_cell.angle_gamma   90.00
#
_symmetry.space_group_name_H-M   'P 1'
#
loop_
_entity.id
_entity.type
_entity.pdbx_description
1 polymer ?
#
loop_
_entity_poly.entity_id
_entity_poly.type
_entity_poly.pdbx_seq_one_letter_code
_entity_poly.pdbx_strand_id
1 'polypeptide(L)' 'MARELVKLKSTASDQMRWTTKKKGAPKLRIKKFDPKVRRHVEFVESK' A
#
# COMPACT_ATOMS: atom_id res chain seq x y z
N MET A 1 -11.84 18.25 -1.92
CA MET A 1 -11.85 17.06 -1.02
C MET A 1 -10.43 16.77 -0.58
N ALA A 2 -10.16 16.67 0.73
CA ALA A 2 -8.81 16.42 1.23
C ALA A 2 -8.32 15.01 0.81
N ARG A 3 -7.08 14.94 0.29
CA ARG A 3 -6.37 13.69 0.01
C ARG A 3 -5.22 13.56 1.00
N GLU A 4 -5.07 12.39 1.59
CA GLU A 4 -4.04 12.07 2.56
C GLU A 4 -2.97 11.20 1.88
N LEU A 5 -1.71 11.48 2.17
CA LEU A 5 -0.58 10.66 1.74
C LEU A 5 -0.48 9.46 2.71
N VAL A 6 -0.56 8.25 2.19
CA VAL A 6 -0.52 7.02 2.98
C VAL A 6 0.58 6.09 2.46
N LYS A 7 1.23 5.38 3.38
CA LYS A 7 2.24 4.37 3.03
C LYS A 7 1.57 3.01 2.92
N LEU A 8 2.01 2.21 1.97
CA LEU A 8 1.59 0.84 1.75
C LEU A 8 2.80 -0.07 1.98
N LYS A 9 2.70 -1.02 2.90
CA LYS A 9 3.73 -2.02 3.19
C LYS A 9 3.37 -3.36 2.55
N SER A 10 4.34 -4.00 1.89
CA SER A 10 4.18 -5.38 1.41
C SER A 10 4.04 -6.33 2.61
N THR A 11 3.18 -7.35 2.48
CA THR A 11 3.02 -8.38 3.51
C THR A 11 4.13 -9.44 3.49
N ALA A 12 4.83 -9.59 2.36
CA ALA A 12 5.88 -10.61 2.20
C ALA A 12 7.30 -10.02 2.18
N SER A 13 7.45 -8.70 2.11
CA SER A 13 8.76 -8.05 2.12
C SER A 13 8.72 -6.67 2.78
N ASP A 14 9.88 -6.05 2.95
CA ASP A 14 9.99 -4.68 3.46
C ASP A 14 9.79 -3.60 2.36
N GLN A 15 9.21 -3.99 1.21
CA GLN A 15 8.90 -3.02 0.18
C GLN A 15 7.79 -2.08 0.64
N MET A 16 8.09 -0.79 0.62
CA MET A 16 7.15 0.29 0.92
C MET A 16 6.79 1.04 -0.36
N ARG A 17 5.53 1.44 -0.49
CA ARG A 17 5.05 2.28 -1.60
C ARG A 17 4.16 3.39 -1.07
N TRP A 18 4.32 4.58 -1.62
CA TRP A 18 3.53 5.74 -1.19
C TRP A 18 2.38 5.93 -2.17
N THR A 19 1.19 6.21 -1.65
CA THR A 19 0.01 6.51 -2.46
C THR A 19 -0.83 7.60 -1.81
N THR A 20 -1.74 8.19 -2.57
CA THR A 20 -2.69 9.16 -2.05
C THR A 20 -4.06 8.53 -1.92
N LYS A 21 -4.76 8.85 -0.85
CA LYS A 21 -6.08 8.32 -0.52
C LYS A 21 -7.04 9.46 -0.22
N LYS A 22 -8.32 9.30 -0.51
CA LYS A 22 -9.34 10.26 -0.08
C LYS A 22 -9.56 10.17 1.44
N LYS A 23 -9.60 11.30 2.13
CA LYS A 23 -9.89 11.37 3.56
C LYS A 23 -11.25 10.73 3.86
N GLY A 24 -11.29 9.79 4.82
CA GLY A 24 -12.49 9.02 5.19
C GLY A 24 -12.72 7.72 4.42
N ALA A 25 -11.86 7.36 3.47
CA ALA A 25 -11.95 6.06 2.78
C ALA A 25 -11.45 4.89 3.68
N PRO A 26 -11.95 3.66 3.47
CA PRO A 26 -11.51 2.47 4.22
C PRO A 26 -10.04 2.14 3.98
N LYS A 27 -9.42 1.34 4.86
CA LYS A 27 -8.01 0.93 4.76
C LYS A 27 -7.71 0.30 3.39
N LEU A 28 -6.69 0.80 2.71
CA LEU A 28 -6.29 0.29 1.39
C LEU A 28 -5.62 -1.07 1.51
N ARG A 29 -6.12 -2.03 0.73
CA ARG A 29 -5.50 -3.34 0.48
C ARG A 29 -5.44 -3.55 -1.02
N ILE A 30 -4.23 -3.59 -1.58
CA ILE A 30 -4.03 -3.69 -3.04
C ILE A 30 -3.04 -4.81 -3.32
N LYS A 31 -3.35 -5.70 -4.26
CA LYS A 31 -2.37 -6.66 -4.77
C LYS A 31 -1.47 -5.96 -5.78
N LYS A 32 -0.16 -5.92 -5.54
CA LYS A 32 0.83 -5.38 -6.48
C LYS A 32 2.03 -6.30 -6.58
N PHE A 33 2.77 -6.17 -7.67
CA PHE A 33 4.02 -6.87 -7.87
C PHE A 33 5.08 -6.38 -6.89
N ASP A 34 5.64 -7.33 -6.14
CA ASP A 34 6.79 -7.12 -5.28
C ASP A 34 8.06 -7.58 -6.03
N PRO A 35 9.01 -6.69 -6.36
CA PRO A 35 10.21 -7.05 -7.11
C PRO A 35 11.20 -7.87 -6.29
N LYS A 36 11.10 -7.88 -4.94
CA LYS A 36 11.97 -8.68 -4.09
C LYS A 36 11.52 -10.14 -4.06
N VAL A 37 10.22 -10.38 -3.92
CA VAL A 37 9.62 -11.73 -3.92
C VAL A 37 9.27 -12.22 -5.33
N ARG A 38 9.34 -11.31 -6.31
CA ARG A 38 9.04 -11.52 -7.74
C ARG A 38 7.65 -12.12 -7.99
N ARG A 39 6.67 -11.71 -7.18
CA ARG A 39 5.26 -12.15 -7.29
C ARG A 39 4.31 -11.04 -6.86
N HIS A 40 3.03 -11.18 -7.19
CA HIS A 40 2.00 -10.27 -6.70
C HIS A 40 1.66 -10.59 -5.25
N VAL A 41 1.78 -9.60 -4.38
CA VAL A 41 1.58 -9.69 -2.94
C VAL A 41 0.59 -8.61 -2.50
N GLU A 42 -0.09 -8.83 -1.38
CA GLU A 42 -0.94 -7.81 -0.78
C GLU A 42 -0.11 -6.72 -0.11
N PHE A 43 -0.40 -5.48 -0.49
CA PHE A 43 0.10 -4.27 0.13
C PHE A 43 -0.99 -3.70 1.02
N VAL A 44 -0.67 -3.52 2.30
CA VAL A 44 -1.58 -3.02 3.33
C VAL A 44 -1.15 -1.62 3.75
N GLU A 45 -2.12 -0.75 3.99
CA GLU A 45 -1.88 0.60 4.53
C GLU A 45 -1.17 0.53 5.89
N SER A 46 0.03 1.10 5.94
CA SER A 46 0.80 1.34 7.16
C SER A 46 0.78 2.84 7.42
N LYS A 47 0.46 3.22 8.66
CA LYS A 47 0.49 4.61 9.10
C LYS A 47 1.93 5.06 9.31
#